data_AF-A0A3N5M7L3-F1
#
_entry.id   AF-A0A3N5M7L3-F1
#
_cell.length_a   1.000
_cell.length_b   1.000
_cell.length_c   1.000
_cell.angle_alpha   90.00
_cell.angle_beta   90.00
_cell.angle_gamma   90.00
#
_symmetry.space_group_name_H-M   'P 1'
#
loop_
_entity.id
_entity.type
_entity.pdbx_description
1 polymer ?
#
loop_
_entity_poly.entity_id
_entity_poly.type
_entity_poly.pdbx_seq_one_letter_code
_entity_poly.pdbx_strand_id
1 'polypeptide(L)' 'MKAKIFVTLKTGSIEEMQKRLDNLFLRILRDGEIEDYHFEIETENGIITEECILSEGKVIA' A
#
# COMPACT_ATOMS: atom_id res chain seq x y z
N MET A 1 13.65 -1.57 15.21
CA MET A 1 12.41 -2.02 15.92
C MET A 1 11.31 -2.16 14.88
N LYS A 2 10.24 -2.92 15.13
CA LYS A 2 9.14 -3.09 14.15
C LYS A 2 7.79 -2.72 14.78
N ALA A 3 6.96 -1.98 14.06
CA ALA A 3 5.60 -1.63 14.45
C ALA A 3 4.61 -2.06 13.36
N LYS A 4 3.42 -2.53 13.76
CA LYS A 4 2.31 -2.80 12.84
C LYS A 4 1.30 -1.67 12.95
N ILE A 5 0.91 -1.11 11.80
CA ILE A 5 0.01 0.04 11.70
C ILE A 5 -1.22 -0.39 10.92
N PHE A 6 -2.41 -0.10 11.44
CA PHE A 6 -3.67 -0.32 10.75
C PHE A 6 -4.30 1.04 10.43
N VAL A 7 -4.67 1.26 9.17
CA VAL A 7 -5.25 2.51 8.69
C VAL A 7 -6.45 2.24 7.82
N THR A 8 -7.50 3.06 7.96
CA THR A 8 -8.67 3.02 7.08
C THR A 8 -8.62 4.22 6.15
N LEU A 9 -8.43 3.97 4.85
CA LEU A 9 -8.37 5.01 3.84
C LEU A 9 -9.75 5.26 3.22
N LYS A 10 -10.12 6.53 3.05
CA LYS A 10 -11.34 6.94 2.34
C LYS A 10 -11.02 7.14 0.86
N THR A 11 -10.87 6.05 0.09
CA THR A 11 -10.62 6.10 -1.37
C THR A 11 -11.71 5.31 -2.11
N GLY A 12 -11.90 5.61 -3.40
CA GLY A 12 -12.88 4.93 -4.25
C GLY A 12 -12.35 3.71 -5.00
N SER A 13 -11.03 3.57 -5.16
CA SER A 13 -10.42 2.42 -5.84
C SER A 13 -9.17 1.91 -5.13
N ILE A 14 -8.94 0.60 -5.25
CA ILE A 14 -7.78 -0.09 -4.72
C ILE A 14 -6.48 0.48 -5.32
N GLU A 15 -6.48 0.76 -6.63
CA GLU A 15 -5.33 1.37 -7.32
C GLU A 15 -4.95 2.73 -6.72
N GLU A 16 -5.94 3.57 -6.44
CA GLU A 16 -5.71 4.85 -5.80
C GLU A 16 -5.18 4.66 -4.38
N MET A 17 -5.67 3.64 -3.68
CA MET A 17 -5.23 3.29 -2.33
C MET A 17 -3.76 2.86 -2.31
N GLN A 18 -3.36 1.92 -3.18
CA GLN A 18 -1.98 1.45 -3.32
C GLN A 18 -1.04 2.61 -3.66
N LYS A 19 -1.40 3.41 -4.68
CA LYS A 19 -0.60 4.59 -5.07
C LYS A 19 -0.44 5.59 -3.92
N ARG A 20 -1.47 5.80 -3.09
CA ARG A 20 -1.38 6.70 -1.93
C ARG A 20 -0.47 6.14 -0.84
N LEU A 21 -0.58 4.84 -0.54
CA LEU A 21 0.28 4.16 0.43
C LEU A 21 1.74 4.18 -0.03
N ASP A 22 2.02 3.85 -1.28
CA ASP A 22 3.37 3.93 -1.84
C ASP A 22 3.97 5.32 -1.70
N ASN A 23 3.23 6.35 -2.13
CA ASN A 23 3.72 7.73 -2.02
C ASN A 23 3.96 8.15 -0.56
N LEU A 24 3.13 7.69 0.37
CA LEU A 24 3.30 7.96 1.79
C LEU A 24 4.56 7.31 2.34
N PHE A 25 4.73 6.01 2.14
CA PHE A 25 5.87 5.26 2.67
C PHE A 25 7.18 5.63 1.97
N LEU A 26 7.17 5.88 0.66
CA LEU A 26 8.35 6.39 -0.04
C LEU A 26 8.81 7.74 0.50
N ARG A 27 7.90 8.61 0.91
CA ARG A 27 8.27 9.89 1.54
C ARG A 27 8.97 9.64 2.88
N ILE A 28 8.36 8.83 3.75
CA ILE A 28 8.90 8.53 5.09
C ILE A 28 10.27 7.82 4.97
N LEU A 29 10.41 6.91 3.99
CA LEU A 29 11.66 6.23 3.68
C LEU A 29 12.74 7.23 3.23
N ARG A 30 12.41 8.17 2.34
CA ARG A 30 13.35 9.21 1.88
C ARG A 30 13.78 10.17 2.98
N ASP A 31 12.90 10.43 3.93
CA ASP A 31 13.18 11.28 5.09
C ASP A 31 14.08 10.55 6.13
N GLY A 32 14.33 9.25 5.96
CA GLY A 32 15.21 8.45 6.82
C GLY A 32 14.56 7.98 8.11
N GLU A 33 13.23 8.08 8.22
CA GLU A 33 12.47 7.72 9.41
C GLU A 33 12.19 6.20 9.51
N ILE A 34 12.24 5.50 8.39
CA ILE A 34 12.11 4.03 8.28
C ILE A 34 13.19 3.46 7.36
N GLU A 35 13.54 2.20 7.55
CA GLU A 35 14.52 1.48 6.72
C GLU A 35 13.86 0.72 5.56
N ASP A 36 12.65 0.20 5.79
CA ASP A 36 11.83 -0.53 4.84
C ASP A 36 10.34 -0.31 5.13
N TYR A 37 9.49 -0.74 4.20
CA TYR A 37 8.05 -0.80 4.41
C TYR A 37 7.45 -2.01 3.68
N HIS A 38 6.31 -2.45 4.20
CA HIS A 38 5.46 -3.48 3.61
C HIS A 38 4.01 -3.12 3.95
N PHE A 39 3.09 -3.25 3.00
CA PHE A 39 1.67 -3.02 3.27
C PHE A 39 0.77 -4.05 2.60
N GLU A 40 -0.34 -4.33 3.27
CA GLU A 40 -1.39 -5.21 2.81
C GLU A 40 -2.70 -4.43 2.76
N ILE A 41 -3.41 -4.53 1.64
CA ILE A 41 -4.75 -3.98 1.43
C ILE A 41 -5.72 -5.15 1.39
N GLU A 42 -6.54 -5.29 2.44
CA GLU A 42 -7.61 -6.26 2.46
C GLU A 42 -8.76 -5.82 1.54
N THR A 43 -9.17 -6.70 0.63
CA THR A 43 -10.28 -6.51 -0.29
C THR A 43 -11.22 -7.71 -0.26
N GLU A 44 -12.41 -7.58 -0.86
CA GLU A 44 -13.36 -8.69 -0.98
C GLU A 44 -12.79 -9.90 -1.75
N ASN A 45 -11.80 -9.68 -2.61
CA ASN A 45 -11.18 -10.72 -3.45
C ASN A 45 -9.87 -11.29 -2.85
N GLY A 46 -9.44 -10.78 -1.69
CA GLY A 46 -8.18 -11.17 -1.05
C GLY A 46 -7.30 -9.98 -0.69
N ILE A 47 -6.03 -10.27 -0.39
CA ILE A 47 -5.03 -9.29 0.02
C ILE A 47 -4.22 -8.84 -1.19
N ILE A 48 -4.01 -7.54 -1.29
CA ILE A 48 -3.15 -6.89 -2.29
C ILE A 48 -1.96 -6.28 -1.57
N THR A 49 -0.74 -6.54 -2.05
CA THR A 49 0.49 -6.04 -1.45
C THR A 49 1.10 -4.91 -2.29
N GLU A 50 2.17 -4.28 -1.79
CA GLU A 50 2.96 -3.32 -2.55
C GLU A 50 3.54 -3.88 -3.87
N GLU A 51 3.71 -5.20 -3.95
CA GLU A 51 4.30 -5.87 -5.12
C GLU A 51 3.29 -6.14 -6.25
N CYS A 52 1.98 -6.11 -5.95
CA CYS A 52 0.94 -6.39 -6.94
C CYS A 52 0.88 -5.29 -8.01
N ILE A 53 0.90 -5.67 -9.29
CA ILE A 53 0.65 -4.71 -10.38
C ILE A 53 -0.86 -4.66 -10.63
N LEU A 54 -1.49 -3.52 -10.35
CA LEU A 54 -2.90 -3.29 -10.66
C LEU A 54 -3.07 -2.56 -12.00
N SER A 55 -3.93 -3.09 -12.86
CA SER A 55 -4.42 -2.44 -14.07
C SER A 55 -5.91 -2.68 -14.23
N GLU A 56 -6.68 -1.60 -14.34
CA GLU A 56 -8.15 -1.63 -14.46
C GLU A 56 -8.84 -2.42 -13.32
N GLY A 57 -8.32 -2.28 -12.09
CA GLY A 57 -8.86 -2.93 -10.90
C GLY A 57 -8.58 -4.44 -10.81
N LYS A 58 -7.70 -4.97 -11.66
CA LYS A 58 -7.26 -6.38 -11.61
C LYS A 58 -5.76 -6.46 -11.34
N VAL A 59 -5.37 -7.44 -10.52
CA VAL A 59 -3.97 -7.84 -10.37
C VAL A 59 -3.54 -8.52 -11.66
N ILE A 60 -2.51 -7.99 -12.32
CA ILE A 60 -1.98 -8.49 -13.60
C ILE A 60 -0.59 -9.11 -13.49
N ALA A 61 0.07 -8.96 -12.33
CA ALA A 61 1.32 -9.62 -11.98
C ALA A 61 1.51 -9.59 -10.46
#